data_AF-A0A835QXK6-F1
#
_entry.id   AF-A0A835QXK6-F1
#
_cell.length_a   1.000
_cell.length_b   1.000
_cell.length_c   1.000
_cell.angle_alpha   90.00
_cell.angle_beta   90.00
_cell.angle_gamma   90.00
#
_symmetry.space_group_name_H-M   'P 1'
#
loop_
_entity.id
_entity.type
_entity.pdbx_description
1 polymer ?
#
loop_
_entity_poly.entity_id
_entity_poly.type
_entity_poly.pdbx_seq_one_letter_code
_entity_poly.pdbx_strand_id
1 'polypeptide(L)'
;MLLAPKLAPFFGIDKQLLQIEEASPYKIQLRVCKTCLSFSYSNRCCSGYNLSSYGWMNPKSLDSGLERGGGYVKPMGKFMITDGMDVTFLSPIDSVHIINKLMVPISSLEEVAACLGVAEALDLLKACLISDKVLSGVFSPYIIKLFQMNWLGHFPCKSDA
;
A
#
# COMPACT_ATOMS: atom_id res chain seq x y z
N MET A 1 9.72 14.97 -12.37
CA MET A 1 9.79 13.55 -11.98
C MET A 1 10.85 13.41 -10.90
N LEU A 2 10.54 12.78 -9.76
CA LEU A 2 11.57 12.46 -8.77
C LEU A 2 12.52 11.43 -9.41
N LEU A 3 13.80 11.77 -9.54
CA LEU A 3 14.78 10.98 -10.30
C LEU A 3 15.07 9.61 -9.67
N ALA A 4 14.78 9.44 -8.38
CA ALA A 4 14.89 8.18 -7.63
C ALA A 4 13.93 8.21 -6.43
N PRO A 5 12.65 7.84 -6.62
CA PRO A 5 11.69 7.81 -5.52
C PRO A 5 12.08 6.72 -4.53
N LYS A 6 12.08 7.05 -3.23
CA LYS A 6 12.23 6.09 -2.13
C LYS A 6 10.92 6.01 -1.35
N LEU A 7 10.59 4.82 -0.84
CA LEU A 7 9.49 4.69 0.11
C LEU A 7 9.83 5.43 1.39
N ALA A 8 8.81 5.99 2.04
CA ALA A 8 8.98 6.57 3.37
C ALA A 8 9.47 5.50 4.37
N PRO A 9 10.22 5.87 5.43
CA PRO A 9 10.68 4.92 6.43
C PRO A 9 9.51 4.09 6.99
N PHE A 10 9.72 2.78 7.09
CA PHE A 10 8.76 1.75 7.50
C PHE A 10 7.58 1.47 6.55
N PHE A 11 7.59 2.00 5.32
CA PHE A 11 6.56 1.67 4.31
C PHE A 11 6.95 0.52 3.38
N GLY A 12 8.16 -0.02 3.49
CA GLY A 12 8.57 -1.20 2.73
C GLY A 12 7.80 -2.45 3.17
N ILE A 13 7.57 -3.35 2.21
CA ILE A 13 6.99 -4.68 2.45
C ILE A 13 7.94 -5.74 1.89
N ASP A 14 7.92 -6.92 2.51
CA ASP A 14 8.71 -8.04 2.02
C ASP A 14 8.20 -8.45 0.63
N LYS A 15 9.13 -8.61 -0.33
CA LYS A 15 8.84 -8.97 -1.73
C LYS A 15 7.99 -7.94 -2.49
N GLN A 16 8.32 -6.65 -2.35
CA GLN A 16 7.70 -5.62 -3.18
C GLN A 16 7.95 -5.85 -4.67
N LEU A 17 6.86 -5.89 -5.46
CA LEU A 17 6.90 -6.13 -6.91
C LEU A 17 7.78 -5.14 -7.69
N LEU A 18 7.76 -3.86 -7.31
CA LEU A 18 8.54 -2.79 -7.96
C LEU A 18 9.95 -2.58 -7.37
N GLN A 19 10.30 -3.29 -6.29
CA GLN A 19 11.61 -3.21 -5.63
C GLN A 19 12.08 -1.77 -5.34
N ILE A 20 11.18 -0.90 -4.87
CA ILE A 20 11.49 0.50 -4.54
C ILE A 20 12.19 0.53 -3.17
N GLU A 21 13.36 1.15 -3.12
CA GLU A 21 14.15 1.23 -1.89
C GLU A 21 13.42 2.02 -0.80
N GLU A 22 13.45 1.53 0.45
CA GLU A 22 12.92 2.22 1.62
C GLU A 22 13.96 3.17 2.21
N ALA A 23 13.60 4.46 2.35
CA ALA A 23 14.46 5.46 2.97
C ALA A 23 14.81 5.10 4.42
N SER A 24 16.00 5.49 4.88
CA SER A 24 16.39 5.26 6.28
C SER A 24 15.60 6.11 7.25
N PRO A 25 15.14 5.54 8.38
CA PRO A 25 14.50 6.33 9.43
C PRO A 25 15.47 7.38 9.96
N TYR A 26 15.00 8.62 10.04
CA TYR A 26 15.79 9.73 10.54
C TYR A 26 15.95 9.61 12.07
N LYS A 27 17.13 9.99 12.57
CA LYS A 27 17.39 10.13 14.01
C LYS A 27 17.45 11.61 14.34
N ILE A 28 16.61 12.04 15.27
CA ILE A 28 16.64 13.41 15.78
C ILE A 28 17.47 13.39 17.07
N GLN A 29 18.43 14.30 17.16
CA GLN A 29 19.15 14.56 18.39
C GLN A 29 18.52 15.75 19.10
N LEU A 30 18.07 15.54 20.34
CA LEU A 30 17.46 16.58 21.16
C LEU A 30 18.28 16.77 22.43
N ARG A 31 18.53 18.04 22.80
CA ARG A 31 19.04 18.39 24.14
C ARG A 31 17.85 18.59 25.07
N VAL A 32 17.46 17.51 25.74
CA VAL A 32 16.30 17.50 26.62
C VAL A 32 16.64 16.78 27.92
N CYS A 33 16.00 17.18 29.00
CA CYS A 33 16.01 16.39 30.23
C CYS A 33 15.12 15.16 30.00
N LYS A 34 15.71 13.95 30.03
CA LYS A 34 14.98 12.70 29.81
C LYS A 34 13.79 12.55 30.76
N THR A 35 13.96 12.95 32.01
CA THR A 35 12.92 12.91 33.04
C THR A 35 11.71 13.79 32.69
N CYS A 36 11.96 14.99 32.14
CA CYS A 36 10.90 15.90 31.71
C CYS A 36 10.19 15.42 30.44
N LEU A 37 10.91 14.74 29.54
CA LEU A 37 10.33 14.23 28.29
C LEU A 37 9.50 12.96 28.51
N SER A 38 9.92 12.08 29.43
CA SER A 38 9.26 10.79 29.63
C SER A 38 7.92 10.86 30.36
N PHE A 39 7.35 12.06 30.57
CA PHE A 39 6.16 12.32 31.39
C PHE A 39 6.18 11.57 32.74
N SER A 40 7.37 11.32 33.29
CA SER A 40 7.49 10.64 34.57
C SER A 40 7.06 11.60 35.66
N TYR A 41 6.07 11.22 36.46
CA TYR A 41 5.56 11.97 37.63
C TYR A 41 6.62 12.19 38.74
N SER A 42 7.90 11.90 38.47
CA SER A 42 8.99 12.26 39.35
C SER A 42 9.21 13.78 39.36
N ASN A 43 8.84 14.44 40.46
CA ASN A 43 9.00 15.87 40.72
C ASN A 43 10.46 16.39 40.78
N ARG A 44 11.45 15.61 40.33
CA ARG A 44 12.86 16.03 40.28
C ARG A 44 13.30 16.21 38.83
N CYS A 45 13.03 17.40 38.31
CA CYS A 45 13.73 17.89 37.13
C CYS A 45 15.21 18.07 37.50
N CYS A 46 16.06 17.15 37.05
CA CYS A 46 17.49 17.37 37.07
C CYS A 46 17.74 18.44 36.01
N SER A 47 18.18 19.64 36.38
CA SER A 47 18.48 20.75 35.44
C SER A 47 19.58 20.43 34.40
N GLY A 48 20.01 19.17 34.29
CA GLY A 48 20.94 18.68 33.29
C GLY A 48 20.23 18.37 31.97
N TYR A 49 20.69 19.01 30.90
CA TYR A 49 20.38 18.61 29.53
C TYR A 49 21.35 17.51 29.10
N ASN A 50 20.83 16.39 28.61
CA ASN A 50 21.66 15.36 27.97
C ASN A 50 21.31 15.30 26.48
N LEU A 51 22.32 15.09 25.64
CA LEU A 51 22.09 14.81 24.23
C LEU A 51 21.44 13.42 24.13
N SER A 52 20.18 13.40 23.71
CA SER A 52 19.42 12.17 23.56
C SER A 52 19.06 11.98 22.08
N SER A 53 19.33 10.80 21.55
CA SER A 53 18.98 10.42 20.18
C SER A 53 17.63 9.71 20.20
N TYR A 54 16.68 10.24 19.44
CA TYR A 54 15.35 9.65 19.24
C TYR A 54 15.23 9.17 17.79
N GLY A 55 14.85 7.91 17.62
CA GLY A 55 14.53 7.34 16.32
C GLY A 55 13.02 7.32 16.09
N TRP A 56 12.62 7.32 14.83
CA TRP A 56 11.26 6.97 14.48
C TRP A 56 11.01 5.49 14.83
N MET A 57 9.80 5.18 15.31
CA MET A 57 9.39 3.80 15.59
C MET A 57 8.68 3.23 14.37
N ASN A 58 8.86 1.93 14.12
CA ASN A 58 8.08 1.24 13.09
C ASN A 58 6.61 1.13 13.55
N PRO A 59 5.65 1.80 12.89
CA PRO A 59 4.23 1.74 13.27
C PRO A 59 3.62 0.34 13.06
N LYS A 60 4.28 -0.55 12.33
CA LYS A 60 3.85 -1.93 12.09
C LYS A 60 4.34 -2.90 13.16
N SER A 61 5.24 -2.47 14.04
CA SER A 61 5.78 -3.29 15.13
C SER A 61 4.97 -3.10 16.41
N LEU A 62 4.64 -4.21 17.09
CA LEU A 62 3.96 -4.18 18.39
C LEU A 62 4.91 -3.67 19.51
N ASP A 63 6.18 -4.05 19.46
CA ASP A 63 7.17 -3.78 20.53
C ASP A 63 8.17 -2.65 20.20
N SER A 64 7.74 -1.58 19.51
CA SER A 64 8.60 -0.42 19.19
C SER A 64 9.91 -0.76 18.46
N GLY A 65 9.93 -1.84 17.68
CA GLY A 65 11.10 -2.31 16.95
C GLY A 65 11.55 -1.36 15.84
N LEU A 66 12.83 -1.45 15.49
CA LEU A 66 13.43 -0.79 14.32
C LEU A 66 13.42 -1.68 13.07
N GLU A 67 12.83 -2.87 13.17
CA GLU A 67 12.73 -3.82 12.07
C GLU A 67 12.04 -3.15 10.89
N ARG A 68 12.58 -3.37 9.69
CA ARG A 68 11.97 -2.93 8.42
C ARG A 68 11.16 -4.07 7.83
N GLY A 69 10.27 -3.75 6.90
CA GLY A 69 9.40 -4.75 6.28
C GLY A 69 8.14 -5.03 7.09
N GLY A 70 7.42 -6.10 6.73
CA GLY A 70 6.05 -6.37 7.19
C GLY A 70 4.98 -5.51 6.50
N GLY A 71 3.72 -5.94 6.62
CA GLY A 71 2.55 -5.25 6.04
C GLY A 71 1.58 -4.77 7.11
N TYR A 72 0.77 -3.76 6.76
CA TYR A 72 -0.35 -3.30 7.61
C TYR A 72 -1.53 -4.29 7.62
N VAL A 73 -1.48 -5.27 6.74
CA VAL A 73 -2.59 -6.15 6.42
C VAL A 73 -2.31 -7.56 6.93
N LYS A 74 -3.31 -8.19 7.56
CA LYS A 74 -3.22 -9.58 7.99
C LYS A 74 -3.22 -10.51 6.76
N PRO A 75 -2.51 -11.67 6.80
CA PRO A 75 -2.28 -12.53 5.63
C PRO A 75 -3.53 -13.07 4.92
N MET A 76 -4.70 -13.06 5.55
CA MET A 76 -5.92 -13.70 5.04
C MET A 76 -7.00 -12.71 4.56
N GLY A 77 -6.70 -11.41 4.49
CA GLY A 77 -7.65 -10.41 4.01
C GLY A 77 -7.79 -10.43 2.48
N LYS A 78 -9.01 -10.57 1.98
CA LYS A 78 -9.35 -10.18 0.60
C LYS A 78 -9.83 -8.74 0.60
N PHE A 79 -9.46 -7.99 -0.42
CA PHE A 79 -9.79 -6.58 -0.56
C PHE A 79 -10.47 -6.34 -1.89
N MET A 80 -11.32 -5.31 -1.90
CA MET A 80 -11.87 -4.72 -3.10
C MET A 80 -11.22 -3.36 -3.27
N ILE A 81 -10.79 -3.08 -4.51
CA ILE A 81 -10.17 -1.82 -4.89
C ILE A 81 -11.02 -1.23 -6.01
N THR A 82 -11.50 -0.01 -5.83
CA THR A 82 -12.29 0.70 -6.85
C THR A 82 -11.40 1.49 -7.81
N ASP A 83 -11.99 2.03 -8.88
CA ASP A 83 -11.26 2.82 -9.87
C ASP A 83 -10.60 4.08 -9.28
N GLY A 84 -11.18 4.61 -8.18
CA GLY A 84 -10.63 5.72 -7.41
C GLY A 84 -9.55 5.33 -6.39
N MET A 85 -9.08 4.09 -6.41
CA MET A 85 -8.12 3.51 -5.44
C MET A 85 -8.64 3.44 -3.99
N ASP A 86 -9.96 3.44 -3.80
CA ASP A 86 -10.52 3.16 -2.47
C ASP A 86 -10.33 1.68 -2.14
N VAL A 87 -9.75 1.40 -0.98
CA VAL A 87 -9.51 0.03 -0.51
C VAL A 87 -10.51 -0.31 0.58
N THR A 88 -11.32 -1.34 0.36
CA THR A 88 -12.23 -1.90 1.36
C THR A 88 -11.97 -3.38 1.54
N PHE A 89 -12.32 -3.93 2.70
CA PHE A 89 -12.38 -5.39 2.84
C PHE A 89 -13.41 -5.96 1.86
N LEU A 90 -13.08 -7.11 1.27
CA LEU A 90 -14.01 -7.80 0.42
C LEU A 90 -15.05 -8.51 1.29
N SER A 91 -16.27 -8.00 1.25
CA SER A 91 -17.44 -8.54 1.93
C SER A 91 -18.57 -8.69 0.90
N PRO A 92 -19.36 -9.77 0.93
CA PRO A 92 -20.49 -9.93 0.02
C PRO A 92 -21.45 -8.72 0.04
N ILE A 93 -21.66 -8.12 1.22
CA ILE A 93 -22.55 -6.97 1.39
C ILE A 93 -21.95 -5.73 0.73
N ASP A 94 -20.66 -5.46 0.97
CA ASP A 94 -19.98 -4.29 0.41
C ASP A 94 -19.83 -4.39 -1.11
N SER A 95 -19.59 -5.61 -1.62
CA SER A 95 -19.54 -5.88 -3.06
C SER A 95 -20.86 -5.55 -3.75
N VAL A 96 -21.99 -6.03 -3.22
CA VAL A 96 -23.31 -5.72 -3.77
C VAL A 96 -23.61 -4.22 -3.70
N HIS A 97 -23.23 -3.56 -2.59
CA HIS A 97 -23.41 -2.12 -2.44
C HIS A 97 -22.63 -1.31 -3.48
N ILE A 98 -21.37 -1.67 -3.74
CA ILE A 98 -20.54 -1.01 -4.76
C ILE A 98 -21.10 -1.26 -6.16
N ILE A 99 -21.53 -2.48 -6.47
CA ILE A 99 -22.17 -2.79 -7.76
C ILE A 99 -23.44 -1.93 -7.95
N ASN A 100 -24.28 -1.82 -6.93
CA ASN A 100 -25.49 -1.00 -6.98
C ASN A 100 -25.16 0.48 -7.24
N LYS A 101 -24.07 1.01 -6.66
CA LYS A 101 -23.61 2.38 -6.94
C LYS A 101 -23.18 2.61 -8.38
N LEU A 102 -22.67 1.58 -9.06
CA LEU A 102 -22.30 1.65 -10.46
C LEU A 102 -23.53 1.66 -11.41
N MET A 103 -24.74 1.47 -10.86
CA MET A 103 -26.01 1.48 -11.60
C MET A 103 -26.06 0.49 -12.78
N VAL A 104 -25.31 -0.60 -12.69
CA VAL A 104 -25.27 -1.67 -13.69
C VAL A 104 -25.97 -2.93 -13.16
N PRO A 105 -26.74 -3.64 -14.00
CA PRO A 105 -27.33 -4.92 -13.62
C PRO A 105 -26.24 -5.93 -13.25
N ILE A 106 -26.40 -6.64 -12.12
CA ILE A 106 -25.48 -7.70 -11.70
C ILE A 106 -25.32 -8.76 -12.80
N SER A 107 -26.40 -9.06 -13.54
CA SER A 107 -26.39 -10.01 -14.66
C SER A 107 -25.52 -9.61 -15.85
N SER A 108 -25.06 -8.36 -15.90
CA SER A 108 -24.16 -7.85 -16.94
C SER A 108 -22.69 -7.79 -16.52
N LEU A 109 -22.39 -8.16 -15.27
CA LEU A 109 -21.02 -8.16 -14.76
C LEU A 109 -20.29 -9.44 -15.16
N GLU A 110 -19.02 -9.27 -15.54
CA GLU A 110 -18.11 -10.38 -15.80
C GLU A 110 -16.91 -10.30 -14.85
N GLU A 111 -16.50 -11.45 -14.34
CA GLU A 111 -15.29 -11.56 -13.54
C GLU A 111 -14.11 -11.89 -14.45
N VAL A 112 -13.08 -11.04 -14.39
CA VAL A 112 -11.83 -11.24 -15.14
C VAL A 112 -10.68 -11.27 -14.14
N ALA A 113 -9.95 -12.38 -14.11
CA ALA A 113 -8.70 -12.45 -13.36
C ALA A 113 -7.62 -11.70 -14.14
N ALA A 114 -6.89 -10.78 -13.51
CA ALA A 114 -5.73 -10.12 -14.13
C ALA A 114 -4.45 -10.51 -13.38
N CYS A 115 -3.38 -10.87 -14.09
CA CYS A 115 -2.06 -11.06 -13.50
C CYS A 115 -1.35 -9.69 -13.46
N LEU A 116 -0.79 -9.31 -12.30
CA LEU A 116 -0.03 -8.06 -12.12
C LEU A 116 1.47 -8.36 -12.14
N GLY A 117 2.14 -8.05 -13.25
CA GLY A 117 3.59 -8.08 -13.37
C GLY A 117 4.23 -6.72 -13.09
N VAL A 118 5.55 -6.64 -13.25
CA VAL A 118 6.30 -5.39 -13.05
C VAL A 118 5.84 -4.29 -13.99
N ALA A 119 5.58 -4.62 -15.26
CA ALA A 119 5.12 -3.65 -16.26
C ALA A 119 3.73 -3.09 -15.89
N GLU A 120 2.77 -3.97 -15.58
CA GLU A 120 1.42 -3.59 -15.19
C GLU A 120 1.42 -2.80 -13.87
N ALA A 121 2.28 -3.15 -12.92
CA ALA A 121 2.44 -2.41 -11.68
C ALA A 121 3.03 -1.01 -11.89
N LEU A 122 3.94 -0.83 -12.85
CA LEU A 122 4.45 0.50 -13.22
C LEU A 122 3.37 1.34 -13.92
N ASP A 123 2.59 0.74 -14.82
CA ASP A 123 1.46 1.40 -15.46
C ASP A 123 0.40 1.81 -14.44
N LEU A 124 0.12 0.95 -13.45
CA LEU A 124 -0.77 1.26 -12.33
C LEU A 124 -0.24 2.41 -11.48
N LEU A 125 1.04 2.37 -11.09
CA LEU A 125 1.66 3.47 -10.34
C LEU A 125 1.60 4.78 -11.12
N LYS A 126 1.87 4.76 -12.42
CA LYS A 126 1.77 5.93 -13.28
C LYS A 126 0.35 6.45 -13.33
N ALA A 127 -0.63 5.58 -13.51
CA ALA A 127 -2.05 5.93 -13.56
C ALA A 127 -2.52 6.59 -12.25
N CYS A 128 -2.10 6.08 -11.07
CA CYS A 128 -2.38 6.70 -9.77
C CYS A 128 -1.91 8.17 -9.66
N LEU A 129 -0.89 8.57 -10.41
CA LEU A 129 -0.32 9.91 -10.34
C LEU A 129 -0.99 10.90 -11.30
N ILE A 130 -1.71 10.42 -12.32
CA ILE A 130 -2.18 11.26 -13.43
C ILE A 130 -3.66 11.08 -13.76
N SER A 131 -4.35 10.11 -13.16
CA SER A 131 -5.73 9.73 -13.49
C SER A 131 -6.56 9.53 -12.22
N ASP A 132 -7.84 9.88 -12.31
CA ASP A 132 -8.90 9.55 -11.35
C ASP A 132 -9.56 8.19 -11.63
N LYS A 133 -9.30 7.62 -12.82
CA LYS A 133 -9.81 6.33 -13.30
C LYS A 133 -8.66 5.36 -13.55
N VAL A 134 -7.99 4.93 -12.48
CA VAL A 134 -6.69 4.28 -12.61
C VAL A 134 -6.81 2.80 -13.03
N LEU A 135 -7.76 2.04 -12.50
CA LEU A 135 -7.97 0.64 -12.91
C LEU A 135 -8.47 0.57 -14.35
N SER A 136 -9.45 1.40 -14.71
CA SER A 136 -9.99 1.46 -16.06
C SER A 136 -8.90 1.84 -17.06
N GLY A 137 -8.09 2.86 -16.73
CA GLY A 137 -6.99 3.29 -17.60
C GLY A 137 -5.96 2.20 -17.88
N VAL A 138 -5.66 1.35 -16.90
CA VAL A 138 -4.68 0.27 -17.05
C VAL A 138 -5.28 -0.97 -17.67
N PHE A 139 -6.45 -1.43 -17.20
CA PHE A 139 -6.98 -2.75 -17.53
C PHE A 139 -8.00 -2.77 -18.67
N SER A 140 -8.74 -1.68 -18.95
CA SER A 140 -9.73 -1.67 -20.04
C SER A 140 -9.14 -1.98 -21.42
N PRO A 141 -7.95 -1.48 -21.82
CA PRO A 141 -7.35 -1.85 -23.12
C PRO A 141 -7.07 -3.34 -23.26
N TYR A 142 -6.71 -4.00 -22.15
CA TYR A 142 -6.52 -5.46 -22.13
C TYR A 142 -7.86 -6.16 -22.28
N ILE A 143 -8.86 -5.79 -21.47
CA ILE A 143 -10.19 -6.38 -21.50
C ILE A 143 -10.84 -6.25 -22.89
N ILE A 144 -10.71 -5.11 -23.57
CA ILE A 144 -11.24 -4.90 -24.94
C ILE A 144 -10.58 -5.85 -25.95
N LYS A 145 -9.25 -6.03 -25.88
CA LYS A 145 -8.54 -7.01 -26.73
C LYS A 145 -9.03 -8.44 -26.50
N LEU A 146 -9.34 -8.77 -25.25
CA LEU A 146 -9.77 -10.10 -24.87
C LEU A 146 -11.20 -10.42 -25.36
N PHE A 147 -12.12 -9.45 -25.28
CA PHE A 147 -13.43 -9.56 -25.91
C PHE A 147 -13.34 -9.73 -27.43
N GLN A 148 -12.42 -9.00 -28.10
CA GLN A 148 -12.18 -9.14 -29.53
C GLN A 148 -11.60 -10.52 -29.93
N MET A 149 -11.03 -11.26 -28.98
CA MET A 149 -10.47 -12.60 -29.19
C MET A 149 -11.46 -13.74 -28.86
N ASN A 150 -12.73 -13.45 -28.55
CA ASN A 150 -13.77 -14.45 -28.27
C ASN A 150 -13.41 -15.38 -27.08
N TRP A 151 -12.95 -14.79 -25.97
CA TRP A 151 -12.27 -15.49 -24.89
C TRP A 151 -13.21 -16.28 -23.94
N LEU A 152 -12.80 -17.51 -23.56
CA LEU A 152 -13.56 -18.45 -22.72
C LEU A 152 -13.03 -18.61 -21.28
N GLY A 153 -12.29 -17.64 -20.74
CA GLY A 153 -12.07 -17.54 -19.29
C GLY A 153 -10.83 -18.23 -18.67
N HIS A 154 -9.70 -18.30 -19.37
CA HIS A 154 -8.43 -18.66 -18.71
C HIS A 154 -7.26 -17.77 -19.17
N PHE A 155 -6.71 -17.00 -18.22
CA PHE A 155 -5.43 -16.34 -18.37
C PHE A 155 -4.29 -17.37 -18.26
N PRO A 156 -3.31 -17.38 -19.17
CA PRO A 156 -2.00 -17.91 -18.84
C PRO A 156 -1.30 -16.87 -17.96
N CYS A 157 -1.35 -17.03 -16.63
CA CYS A 157 -0.26 -16.45 -15.84
C CYS A 157 1.01 -17.12 -16.36
N LYS A 158 1.96 -16.34 -16.90
CA LYS A 158 3.28 -16.87 -17.26
C LYS A 158 3.81 -17.55 -16.00
N SER A 159 4.01 -18.85 -16.08
CA SER A 159 4.79 -19.57 -15.08
C SER A 159 6.17 -18.92 -15.07
N ASP A 160 6.55 -18.33 -13.95
CA ASP A 160 7.92 -17.91 -13.71
C ASP A 160 8.82 -19.14 -13.89
N ALA A 161 9.69 -19.08 -14.90
CA ALA A 161 10.85 -19.93 -15.05
C ALA A 161 12.06 -19.18 -14.48
#